data_AF-A0AA97BLQ3-F1
#
_entry.id   AF-A0AA97BLQ3-F1
#
_cell.length_a   1.000
_cell.length_b   1.000
_cell.length_c   1.000
_cell.angle_alpha   90.00
_cell.angle_beta   90.00
_cell.angle_gamma   90.00
#
_symmetry.space_group_name_H-M   'P 1'
#
loop_
_entity.id
_entity.type
_entity.pdbx_description
1 polymer ?
#
loop_
_entity_poly.entity_id
_entity_poly.type
_entity_poly.pdbx_seq_one_letter_code
_entity_poly.pdbx_strand_id
1 'polypeptide(L)'
;MPELTITLSNAAHQTLLELAETSGETMQAVLDKAIENYRRHVFLIHANRAFAALRQNQESWEEELTERAVWDQTIGDGLSESWHNWQEEKFG
;
A
#
# COMPACT_ATOMS: atom_id res chain seq x y z
N MET A 1 -25.11 15.90 -0.68
CA MET A 1 -25.13 14.49 -0.25
C MET A 1 -26.07 14.36 0.93
N PRO A 2 -26.78 13.24 1.10
CA PRO A 2 -27.59 13.03 2.31
C PRO A 2 -26.69 13.07 3.55
N GLU A 3 -27.19 13.69 4.62
CA GLU A 3 -26.51 13.71 5.91
C GLU A 3 -26.64 12.32 6.56
N LEU A 4 -25.51 11.71 6.90
CA LEU A 4 -25.44 10.40 7.52
C LEU A 4 -24.90 10.55 8.94
N THR A 5 -25.70 10.18 9.93
CA THR A 5 -25.25 10.12 11.33
C THR A 5 -24.85 8.70 11.68
N ILE A 6 -23.61 8.53 12.15
CA ILE A 6 -23.12 7.25 12.71
C ILE A 6 -22.82 7.42 14.19
N THR A 7 -22.99 6.36 14.96
CA THR A 7 -22.59 6.34 16.37
C THR A 7 -21.16 5.82 16.48
N LEU A 8 -20.33 6.54 17.24
CA LEU A 8 -18.97 6.15 17.56
C LEU A 8 -18.85 5.91 19.06
N SER A 9 -17.93 5.03 19.47
CA SER A 9 -17.55 4.96 20.88
C SER A 9 -16.90 6.28 21.30
N ASN A 10 -16.99 6.62 22.60
CA ASN A 10 -16.33 7.82 23.13
C ASN A 10 -14.83 7.84 22.79
N ALA A 11 -14.15 6.69 22.90
CA ALA A 11 -12.73 6.58 22.55
C ALA A 11 -12.47 6.89 21.07
N ALA A 12 -13.23 6.29 20.14
CA ALA A 12 -13.06 6.54 18.72
C ALA A 12 -13.34 8.00 18.34
N HIS A 13 -14.35 8.61 18.96
CA HIS A 13 -14.65 10.02 18.77
C HIS A 13 -13.51 10.93 19.24
N GLN A 14 -12.93 10.67 20.41
CA GLN A 14 -11.77 11.43 20.91
C GLN A 14 -10.56 11.28 20.00
N THR A 15 -10.25 10.06 19.56
CA THR A 15 -9.16 9.85 18.59
C THR A 15 -9.41 10.57 17.27
N LEU A 16 -10.64 10.56 16.76
CA LEU A 16 -10.98 11.29 15.53
C LEU A 16 -10.81 12.81 15.69
N LEU A 17 -11.19 13.33 16.86
CA LEU A 17 -11.02 14.75 17.20
C LEU A 17 -9.53 15.12 17.26
N GLU A 18 -8.70 14.35 17.99
CA GLU A 18 -7.26 14.57 18.09
C GLU A 18 -6.58 14.53 16.71
N LEU A 19 -6.96 13.59 15.85
CA LEU A 19 -6.43 13.49 14.49
C LEU A 19 -6.84 14.69 13.63
N ALA A 20 -8.06 15.19 13.79
CA ALA A 20 -8.52 16.39 13.09
C ALA A 20 -7.75 17.64 13.54
N GLU A 21 -7.58 17.82 14.85
CA GLU A 21 -6.84 18.95 15.43
C GLU A 21 -5.36 18.94 15.01
N THR A 22 -4.70 17.77 15.06
CA THR A 22 -3.28 17.65 14.71
C THR A 22 -3.00 17.76 13.22
N SER A 23 -3.92 17.33 12.36
CA SER A 23 -3.79 17.45 10.90
C SER A 23 -4.26 18.80 10.35
N GLY A 24 -5.04 19.56 11.12
CA GLY A 24 -5.71 20.77 10.64
C GLY A 24 -6.87 20.51 9.67
N GLU A 25 -7.34 19.26 9.60
CA GLU A 25 -8.43 18.83 8.73
C GLU A 25 -9.76 18.72 9.49
N THR A 26 -10.88 18.65 8.76
CA THR A 26 -12.18 18.39 9.39
C THR A 26 -12.27 16.93 9.84
N MET A 27 -13.04 16.66 10.89
CA MET A 27 -13.32 15.28 11.33
C MET A 27 -13.87 14.40 10.20
N GLN A 28 -14.67 14.97 9.29
CA GLN A 28 -15.17 14.25 8.13
C GLN A 28 -14.05 13.84 7.17
N ALA A 29 -13.14 14.77 6.82
CA ALA A 29 -12.01 14.46 5.94
C ALA A 29 -11.08 13.42 6.55
N VAL A 30 -10.80 13.51 7.85
CA VAL A 30 -10.01 12.50 8.58
C VAL A 30 -10.72 11.15 8.58
N LEU A 31 -12.03 11.11 8.83
CA LEU A 31 -12.80 9.87 8.82
C LEU A 31 -12.79 9.21 7.44
N ASP A 32 -12.97 9.98 6.37
CA ASP A 32 -12.91 9.48 4.99
C ASP A 32 -11.53 8.87 4.68
N LYS A 33 -10.45 9.55 5.07
CA LYS A 33 -9.07 9.03 4.95
C LYS A 33 -8.86 7.76 5.76
N ALA A 34 -9.38 7.70 7.00
CA ALA A 34 -9.25 6.53 7.86
C ALA A 34 -9.97 5.31 7.27
N ILE A 35 -11.17 5.50 6.72
CA ILE A 35 -11.93 4.43 6.05
C ILE A 35 -11.18 3.95 4.81
N GLU A 36 -10.66 4.85 3.99
CA GLU A 36 -9.89 4.48 2.79
C GLU A 36 -8.60 3.72 3.16
N ASN A 37 -7.90 4.15 4.20
CA ASN A 37 -6.73 3.43 4.71
C ASN A 37 -7.08 2.03 5.21
N TYR A 38 -8.19 1.88 5.94
CA TYR A 38 -8.66 0.57 6.39
C TYR A 38 -9.04 -0.33 5.20
N ARG A 39 -9.72 0.22 4.19
CA ARG A 39 -10.05 -0.49 2.95
C ARG A 39 -8.79 -1.02 2.24
N ARG A 40 -7.76 -0.17 2.10
CA ARG A 40 -6.46 -0.56 1.52
C ARG A 40 -5.76 -1.63 2.34
N HIS A 41 -5.77 -1.49 3.67
CA HIS A 41 -5.18 -2.47 4.58
C HIS A 41 -5.84 -3.84 4.43
N VAL A 42 -7.18 -3.89 4.44
CA VAL A 42 -7.94 -5.13 4.23
C VAL A 42 -7.64 -5.75 2.87
N PHE A 43 -7.59 -4.93 1.81
CA PHE A 43 -7.21 -5.40 0.47
C PHE A 43 -5.83 -6.07 0.46
N LEU A 44 -4.81 -5.46 1.08
CA LEU A 44 -3.46 -6.02 1.17
C LEU A 44 -3.42 -7.33 1.97
N ILE A 45 -4.20 -7.44 3.05
CA ILE A 45 -4.34 -8.71 3.80
C ILE A 45 -4.86 -9.82 2.88
N HIS A 46 -5.88 -9.55 2.07
CA HIS A 46 -6.44 -10.54 1.15
C HIS A 46 -5.44 -10.92 0.05
N ALA A 47 -4.76 -9.94 -0.55
CA ALA A 47 -3.72 -10.19 -1.55
C ALA A 47 -2.58 -11.06 -0.97
N ASN A 48 -2.10 -10.73 0.23
CA ASN A 48 -1.05 -11.50 0.90
C ASN A 48 -1.49 -12.94 1.21
N ARG A 49 -2.74 -13.15 1.65
CA ARG A 49 -3.29 -14.49 1.87
C ARG A 49 -3.38 -15.29 0.58
N ALA A 50 -3.86 -14.68 -0.50
CA ALA A 50 -3.94 -15.32 -1.80
C ALA A 50 -2.54 -15.70 -2.32
N PHE A 51 -1.56 -14.81 -2.17
CA PHE A 51 -0.17 -15.08 -2.54
C PHE A 51 0.47 -16.19 -1.68
N ALA A 52 0.21 -16.21 -0.38
CA ALA A 52 0.66 -17.27 0.50
C ALA A 52 0.02 -18.64 0.17
N ALA A 53 -1.24 -18.65 -0.28
CA ALA A 53 -1.90 -19.85 -0.77
C ALA A 53 -1.32 -20.32 -2.12
N LEU A 54 -1.04 -19.38 -3.03
CA LEU A 54 -0.36 -19.66 -4.31
C LEU A 54 0.99 -20.36 -4.08
N ARG A 55 1.81 -19.84 -3.17
CA ARG A 55 3.12 -20.43 -2.82
C ARG A 55 3.06 -21.85 -2.25
N GLN A 56 1.91 -22.28 -1.73
CA GLN A 56 1.74 -23.64 -1.22
C GLN A 56 1.34 -24.63 -2.32
N ASN A 57 0.94 -24.14 -3.50
CA ASN A 57 0.68 -24.96 -4.68
C ASN A 57 1.93 -24.96 -5.56
N GLN A 58 2.66 -26.08 -5.57
CA GLN A 58 3.93 -26.22 -6.29
C GLN A 58 3.80 -25.88 -7.79
N GLU A 59 2.77 -26.41 -8.46
CA GLU A 59 2.56 -26.21 -9.91
C GLU A 59 2.32 -24.73 -10.24
N SER A 60 1.34 -24.11 -9.57
CA SER A 60 1.03 -22.69 -9.79
C SER A 60 2.15 -21.75 -9.32
N TRP A 61 2.98 -22.17 -8.37
CA TRP A 61 4.14 -21.39 -7.93
C TRP A 61 5.29 -21.44 -8.94
N GLU A 62 5.55 -22.59 -9.57
CA GLU A 62 6.52 -22.73 -10.65
C GLU A 62 6.12 -21.89 -11.88
N GLU A 63 4.82 -21.84 -12.20
CA GLU A 63 4.28 -20.96 -13.25
C GLU A 63 4.55 -19.47 -12.95
N GLU A 64 4.23 -19.01 -11.72
CA GLU A 64 4.47 -17.62 -11.31
C GLU A 64 5.96 -17.25 -11.37
N LEU A 65 6.85 -18.14 -10.92
CA LEU A 65 8.30 -17.90 -10.97
C LEU A 65 8.82 -17.82 -12.40
N THR A 66 8.27 -18.64 -13.30
CA THR A 66 8.62 -18.61 -14.73
C THR A 66 8.19 -17.29 -15.35
N GLU A 67 6.96 -16.84 -15.07
CA GLU A 67 6.47 -15.54 -15.52
C GLU A 67 7.34 -14.40 -14.96
N ARG A 68 7.62 -14.42 -13.66
CA ARG A 68 8.47 -13.40 -13.00
C ARG A 68 9.85 -13.31 -13.62
N ALA A 69 10.48 -14.46 -13.94
CA ALA A 69 11.80 -14.49 -14.57
C ALA A 69 11.81 -13.85 -15.96
N VAL A 70 10.69 -13.86 -16.68
CA VAL A 70 10.54 -13.12 -17.95
C VAL A 70 10.46 -11.62 -17.69
N TRP A 71 9.68 -11.19 -16.69
CA TRP A 71 9.58 -9.77 -16.31
C TRP A 71 10.87 -9.20 -15.76
N ASP A 72 11.66 -9.96 -15.00
CA ASP A 72 12.95 -9.53 -14.46
C ASP A 72 13.94 -9.10 -15.54
N GLN A 73 13.78 -9.60 -16.79
CA GLN A 73 14.61 -9.18 -17.92
C GLN A 73 14.38 -7.72 -18.34
N THR A 74 13.20 -7.17 -18.03
CA THR A 74 12.82 -5.78 -18.35
C THR A 74 13.17 -4.78 -17.25
N ILE A 75 13.81 -5.21 -16.16
CA ILE A 75 14.09 -4.34 -14.99
C ILE A 75 14.99 -3.14 -15.34
N GLY A 76 15.84 -3.29 -16.37
CA GLY A 76 16.74 -2.25 -16.85
C GLY A 76 16.14 -1.35 -17.93
N ASP A 77 14.96 -1.67 -18.43
CA ASP A 77 14.35 -0.93 -19.54
C ASP A 77 14.00 0.50 -19.09
N GLY A 78 14.44 1.49 -19.87
CA GLY A 78 14.20 2.90 -19.57
C GLY A 78 15.16 3.55 -18.56
N LEU A 79 16.16 2.82 -18.05
CA LEU A 79 17.28 3.43 -17.30
C LEU A 79 18.27 4.09 -18.29
N SER A 80 18.52 5.40 -18.16
CA SER A 80 19.59 6.11 -18.88
C SER A 80 20.98 5.82 -18.30
N GLU A 81 22.04 5.90 -19.12
CA GLU A 81 23.45 5.74 -18.69
C GLU A 81 23.83 6.62 -17.48
N SER A 82 23.14 7.75 -17.26
CA SER A 82 23.38 8.66 -16.12
C SER A 82 23.13 8.04 -14.75
N TRP A 83 22.39 6.93 -14.65
CA TRP A 83 22.21 6.19 -13.39
C TRP A 83 23.47 5.39 -12.99
N HIS A 84 24.39 5.12 -13.93
CA HIS A 84 25.63 4.38 -13.67
C HIS A 84 26.70 5.22 -12.95
N ASN A 85 26.71 6.55 -13.12
CA ASN A 85 27.72 7.44 -12.53
C ASN A 85 27.47 7.81 -11.05
N TRP A 86 26.30 7.48 -10.48
CA TRP A 86 25.96 7.87 -9.11
C TRP A 86 26.73 7.09 -8.02
N GLN A 87 27.29 5.92 -8.36
CA GLN A 87 28.12 5.14 -7.41
C GLN A 87 29.59 5.56 -7.41
N GLU A 88 30.14 6.03 -8.54
CA GLU A 88 31.55 6.43 -8.65
C GLU A 88 31.81 7.82 -8.02
N GLU A 89 30.88 8.78 -8.12
CA GLU A 89 31.09 10.14 -7.58
C GLU A 89 30.95 10.27 -6.05
N LYS A 90 30.37 9.28 -5.36
CA LYS A 90 30.11 9.34 -3.91
C LYS A 90 31.15 8.64 -3.04
N PHE A 91 31.96 7.76 -3.63
CA PHE A 91 32.95 6.94 -2.91
C PHE A 91 34.36 6.97 -3.54
N GLY A 92 34.58 7.83 -4.54
CA GLY A 92 35.89 8.14 -5.12
C GLY A 92 36.61 9.28 -4.41
#